data_AF-A0A0D7PU07-F1
#
_entry.id   AF-A0A0D7PU07-F1
#
_cell.length_a   1.000
_cell.length_b   1.000
_cell.length_c   1.000
_cell.angle_alpha   90.00
_cell.angle_beta   90.00
_cell.angle_gamma   90.00
#
_symmetry.space_group_name_H-M   'P 1'
#
loop_
_entity.id
_entity.type
_entity.pdbx_description
1 polymer ?
#
loop_
_entity_poly.entity_id
_entity_poly.type
_entity_poly.pdbx_seq_one_letter_code
_entity_poly.pdbx_strand_id
1 'polypeptide(L)' 'MEPGYIRIMAPNTLTREEFASLLKVGNCSTLDPPAAIPVEHSTKLIALGYMVDLVGRLRMTTPGRHRIAVGA' A
#
# COMPACT_ATOMS: atom_id res chain seq x y z
N MET A 1 24.30 -16.82 -10.54
CA MET A 1 23.26 -17.65 -9.90
C MET A 1 23.73 -17.81 -8.47
N GLU A 2 23.23 -16.98 -7.56
CA GLU A 2 23.66 -16.95 -6.15
C GLU A 2 22.38 -17.03 -5.29
N PRO A 3 22.21 -18.07 -4.45
CA PRO A 3 20.99 -18.36 -3.73
C PRO A 3 21.00 -17.73 -2.33
N GLY A 4 19.80 -17.39 -1.81
CA GLY A 4 19.59 -17.40 -0.37
C GLY A 4 19.99 -16.15 0.42
N TYR A 5 19.45 -14.99 0.08
CA TYR A 5 19.21 -13.97 1.09
C TYR A 5 17.75 -13.57 1.07
N ILE A 6 16.92 -14.47 1.62
CA ILE A 6 15.63 -14.11 2.19
C ILE A 6 15.90 -13.04 3.25
N ARG A 7 15.93 -11.79 2.78
CA ARG A 7 15.97 -10.60 3.61
C ARG A 7 14.65 -10.60 4.39
N ILE A 8 14.66 -11.26 5.54
CA ILE A 8 13.74 -11.01 6.65
C ILE A 8 14.06 -9.57 7.12
N MET A 9 13.71 -8.57 6.32
CA MET A 9 13.58 -7.21 6.80
C MET A 9 12.11 -7.03 7.13
N ALA A 10 11.90 -6.98 8.44
CA ALA A 10 10.88 -6.21 9.14
C ALA A 10 9.41 -6.32 8.66
N PRO A 11 8.44 -6.32 9.57
CA PRO A 11 7.02 -6.15 9.25
C PRO A 11 6.66 -4.83 8.52
N ASN A 12 7.65 -4.01 8.12
CA ASN A 12 7.53 -2.67 7.59
C ASN A 12 7.88 -2.51 6.10
N THR A 13 8.42 -3.53 5.42
CA THR A 13 8.68 -3.44 3.98
C THR A 13 7.49 -4.03 3.21
N LEU A 14 6.93 -3.25 2.27
CA LEU A 14 5.83 -3.72 1.42
C LEU A 14 6.35 -4.73 0.41
N THR A 15 5.59 -5.80 0.17
CA THR A 15 5.86 -6.67 -0.98
C THR A 15 5.51 -5.94 -2.27
N ARG A 16 5.97 -6.47 -3.41
CA ARG A 16 5.63 -5.90 -4.72
C ARG A 16 4.12 -5.80 -4.96
N GLU A 17 3.36 -6.78 -4.48
CA GLU A 17 1.90 -6.86 -4.66
C GLU A 17 1.16 -5.87 -3.77
N GLU A 18 1.62 -5.70 -2.53
CA GLU A 18 1.16 -4.66 -1.60
C GLU A 18 1.44 -3.27 -2.14
N PHE A 19 2.64 -3.05 -2.67
CA PHE A 19 3.02 -1.79 -3.30
C PHE A 19 2.18 -1.50 -4.55
N ALA A 20 1.91 -2.51 -5.39
CA ALA A 20 1.03 -2.36 -6.55
C ALA A 20 -0.41 -2.00 -6.12
N SER A 21 -0.89 -2.59 -5.03
CA SER A 21 -2.21 -2.28 -4.46
C SER A 21 -2.27 -0.86 -3.93
N LEU A 22 -1.21 -0.41 -3.27
CA LEU A 22 -1.05 0.96 -2.79
C LEU A 22 -1.05 1.96 -3.96
N LEU A 23 -0.32 1.69 -5.04
CA LEU A 23 -0.33 2.53 -6.25
C LEU A 23 -1.72 2.59 -6.89
N LYS A 24 -2.47 1.48 -6.89
CA LYS A 24 -3.85 1.43 -7.41
C LYS A 24 -4.77 2.36 -6.64
N VAL A 25 -4.66 2.41 -5.31
CA VAL A 25 -5.40 3.37 -4.46
C VAL A 25 -4.91 4.80 -4.67
N GLY A 26 -3.60 5.01 -4.81
CA GLY A 26 -2.99 6.32 -5.00
C GLY A 26 -3.37 7.02 -6.30
N ASN A 27 -3.57 6.25 -7.36
CA ASN A 27 -3.98 6.69 -8.70
C ASN A 27 -5.51 6.76 -8.89
N CYS A 28 -6.29 6.19 -7.97
CA CYS A 28 -7.74 6.28 -8.02
C CYS A 28 -8.19 7.69 -7.65
N SER A 29 -8.84 8.40 -8.58
CA SER A 29 -9.38 9.73 -8.31
C SER A 29 -10.69 9.61 -7.53
N THR A 30 -11.11 10.71 -6.91
CA THR A 30 -12.40 10.75 -6.17
C THR A 30 -13.62 10.55 -7.07
N LEU A 31 -13.45 10.65 -8.38
CA LEU A 31 -14.48 10.40 -9.39
C LEU A 31 -14.47 8.95 -9.90
N ASP A 32 -13.39 8.20 -9.70
CA ASP A 32 -13.25 6.81 -10.14
C ASP A 32 -13.98 5.85 -9.20
N PRO A 33 -14.42 4.67 -9.66
CA PRO A 33 -14.90 3.63 -8.76
C PRO A 33 -13.85 3.30 -7.68
N PRO A 34 -14.27 2.92 -6.46
CA PRO A 34 -13.35 2.58 -5.37
C PRO A 34 -12.29 1.57 -5.83
N ALA A 35 -11.03 1.80 -5.47
CA ALA A 35 -9.94 0.89 -5.79
C ALA A 35 -10.20 -0.48 -5.15
N ALA A 36 -10.49 -1.48 -5.97
CA ALA A 36 -10.62 -2.86 -5.53
C ALA A 36 -9.23 -3.48 -5.34
N ILE A 37 -8.86 -3.72 -4.08
CA ILE A 37 -7.66 -4.45 -3.67
C ILE A 37 -8.03 -5.57 -2.69
N PRO A 38 -7.21 -6.62 -2.54
CA PRO A 38 -7.44 -7.67 -1.56
C PRO A 38 -7.60 -7.12 -0.13
N VAL A 39 -8.46 -7.75 0.67
CA VAL A 39 -8.75 -7.32 2.05
C VAL A 39 -7.52 -7.41 2.96
N GLU A 40 -6.64 -8.38 2.70
CA GLU A 40 -5.39 -8.54 3.43
C GLU A 40 -4.45 -7.36 3.19
N HIS A 41 -4.34 -6.94 1.92
CA HIS A 41 -3.55 -5.78 1.53
C HIS A 41 -4.14 -4.51 2.16
N SER A 42 -5.47 -4.38 2.15
CA SER A 42 -6.11 -3.19 2.69
C SER A 42 -5.90 -3.05 4.19
N THR A 43 -6.08 -4.14 4.92
CA THR A 43 -5.86 -4.21 6.37
C THR A 43 -4.42 -3.84 6.74
N LYS A 44 -3.45 -4.42 6.03
CA LYS A 44 -2.02 -4.18 6.28
C LYS A 44 -1.61 -2.75 5.96
N LEU A 45 -1.99 -2.21 4.81
CA LEU A 45 -1.66 -0.85 4.39
C LEU A 45 -2.32 0.21 5.28
N ILE A 46 -3.51 -0.05 5.83
CA ILE A 46 -4.14 0.79 6.86
C ILE A 46 -3.35 0.72 8.17
N ALA A 47 -3.02 -0.49 8.64
CA ALA A 47 -2.25 -0.67 9.88
C ALA A 47 -0.87 0.02 9.83
N LEU A 48 -0.24 0.05 8.65
CA LEU A 48 1.03 0.75 8.41
C LEU A 48 0.88 2.26 8.19
N GLY A 49 -0.35 2.76 8.10
CA GLY A 49 -0.67 4.18 7.94
C GLY A 49 -0.49 4.73 6.53
N TYR A 50 -0.38 3.86 5.51
CA TYR A 50 -0.30 4.30 4.11
C TYR A 50 -1.65 4.80 3.56
N MET A 51 -2.75 4.30 4.11
CA MET A 51 -4.10 4.69 3.72
C MET A 51 -5.09 4.58 4.87
N VAL A 52 -6.30 5.05 4.62
CA VAL A 52 -7.42 5.02 5.56
C VAL A 52 -8.69 4.58 4.81
N ASP A 53 -9.55 3.83 5.48
CA ASP A 53 -10.91 3.59 4.99
C ASP A 53 -11.81 4.76 5.42
N LEU A 54 -12.37 5.47 4.44
CA LEU A 54 -13.36 6.51 4.66
C LEU A 54 -14.69 6.01 4.10
N VAL A 55 -15.53 5.45 4.97
CA VAL A 55 -16.88 4.99 4.62
C VAL A 55 -16.85 3.96 3.49
N GLY A 56 -15.99 2.94 3.61
CA GLY A 56 -15.84 1.88 2.60
C GLY A 56 -15.04 2.31 1.37
N ARG A 57 -14.38 3.48 1.41
CA ARG A 57 -13.51 3.97 0.33
C ARG A 57 -12.10 4.19 0.84
N LEU A 58 -11.19 3.35 0.35
CA LEU A 58 -9.76 3.46 0.64
C LEU A 58 -9.19 4.75 0.03
N ARG A 59 -8.48 5.52 0.87
CA ARG A 59 -7.83 6.77 0.46
C ARG A 59 -6.42 6.84 0.98
N MET A 60 -5.49 7.19 0.09
CA MET A 60 -4.08 7.33 0.46
C MET A 60 -3.89 8.51 1.42
N THR A 61 -3.14 8.28 2.50
CA THR A 61 -2.82 9.32 3.48
C THR A 61 -1.67 10.19 2.95
N THR A 62 -1.57 11.43 3.42
CA THR A 62 -0.42 12.30 3.12
C THR A 62 0.92 11.68 3.52
N PRO A 63 1.10 11.10 4.74
CA PRO A 63 2.32 10.37 5.08
C PRO A 63 2.56 9.14 4.18
N GLY A 64 1.51 8.42 3.78
CA GLY A 64 1.62 7.32 2.82
C GLY A 64 2.15 7.76 1.47
N ARG A 65 1.62 8.87 0.92
CA ARG A 65 2.12 9.52 -0.31
C ARG A 65 3.59 9.89 -0.20
N HIS A 66 4.00 10.49 0.92
CA HIS A 66 5.39 10.88 1.14
C HIS A 66 6.32 9.66 1.16
N ARG A 67 5.93 8.58 1.86
CA ARG A 67 6.71 7.33 1.92
C ARG A 67 6.91 6.67 0.56
N ILE A 68 5.90 6.73 -0.32
CA ILE A 68 6.03 6.25 -1.72
C ILE A 68 7.04 7.11 -2.49
N ALA A 69 6.96 8.44 -2.35
CA ALA A 69 7.84 9.36 -3.06
C ALA A 69 9.32 9.21 -2.67
N VAL A 70 9.61 8.86 -1.41
CA VAL A 70 10.98 8.61 -0.93
C VAL A 70 11.46 7.16 -1.13
N GLY A 71 10.63 6.29 -1.72
CA GLY A 71 11.06 4.97 -2.18
C GLY A 71 10.82 3.78 -1.24
N ALA A 72 9.93 3.91 -0.25
CA ALA A 72 9.39 2.85 0.63
C ALA A 72 10.37 1.76 1.12
#